data_AF-A0A2G6L173-F1
#
_entry.id   AF-A0A2G6L173-F1
#
_cell.length_a   1.000
_cell.length_b   1.000
_cell.length_c   1.000
_cell.angle_alpha   90.00
_cell.angle_beta   90.00
_cell.angle_gamma   90.00
#
_symmetry.space_group_name_H-M   'P 1'
#
loop_
_entity.id
_entity.type
_entity.pdbx_description
1 polymer ?
#
loop_
_entity_poly.entity_id
_entity_poly.type
_entity_poly.pdbx_seq_one_letter_code
_entity_poly.pdbx_strand_id
1 'polypeptide(L)' 'MGAEYVLKLLPKGTHDWKKFVQPDEIKALLAIDHFSVVWEAGINFNPFTKHFKLTSNMDVNYIMAASRC' A
#
# COMPACT_ATOMS: atom_id res chain seq x y z
N MET A 1 -7.82 4.55 11.36
CA MET A 1 -9.19 4.56 10.82
C MET A 1 -9.09 4.53 9.31
N GLY A 2 -9.64 3.51 8.64
CA GLY A 2 -9.43 3.28 7.21
C GLY A 2 -10.39 4.01 6.29
N ALA A 3 -10.10 3.95 4.99
CA ALA A 3 -10.96 4.43 3.89
C ALA A 3 -12.38 3.82 3.90
N GLU A 4 -12.62 2.82 4.76
CA GLU A 4 -13.94 2.26 5.09
C GLU A 4 -15.00 3.32 5.45
N TYR A 5 -14.58 4.50 5.93
CA TYR A 5 -15.51 5.56 6.33
C TYR A 5 -15.71 6.69 5.32
N VAL A 6 -14.85 6.86 4.32
CA VAL A 6 -14.88 8.10 3.53
C VAL A 6 -15.89 8.03 2.37
N LEU A 7 -16.21 6.83 1.82
CA LEU A 7 -16.96 6.76 0.54
C LEU A 7 -17.93 5.57 0.31
N LYS A 8 -18.15 4.63 1.25
CA LYS A 8 -18.96 3.39 1.00
C LYS A 8 -18.50 2.56 -0.23
N LEU A 9 -17.25 2.70 -0.67
CA LEU A 9 -16.75 2.02 -1.87
C LEU A 9 -16.45 0.52 -1.68
N LEU A 10 -16.37 0.04 -0.43
CA LEU A 10 -16.03 -1.35 -0.12
C LEU A 10 -16.96 -1.92 0.96
N PRO A 11 -17.26 -3.23 0.92
CA PRO A 11 -18.02 -3.91 1.97
C PRO A 11 -17.35 -3.75 3.34
N LYS A 12 -18.16 -3.61 4.39
CA LYS A 12 -17.68 -3.57 5.78
C LYS A 12 -16.88 -4.83 6.10
N GLY A 13 -15.70 -4.68 6.72
CA GLY A 13 -14.83 -5.80 7.14
C GLY A 13 -13.77 -6.20 6.12
N THR A 14 -13.54 -5.38 5.08
CA THR A 14 -12.47 -5.62 4.09
C THR A 14 -11.09 -5.18 4.60
N HIS A 15 -10.98 -4.28 5.58
CA HIS A 15 -9.70 -3.92 6.20
C HIS A 15 -9.56 -4.56 7.57
N ASP A 16 -9.21 -5.84 7.58
CA ASP A 16 -8.58 -6.42 8.77
C ASP A 16 -7.14 -5.87 8.86
N TRP A 17 -6.98 -4.77 9.60
CA TRP A 17 -5.69 -4.13 9.83
C TRP A 17 -4.63 -5.08 10.40
N LYS A 18 -5.04 -6.19 11.04
CA LYS A 18 -4.09 -7.20 11.53
C LYS A 18 -3.42 -7.98 10.41
N LYS A 19 -3.96 -7.93 9.19
CA LYS A 19 -3.39 -8.56 7.98
C LYS A 19 -2.64 -7.56 7.10
N PHE A 20 -2.62 -6.29 7.48
CA PHE A 20 -1.82 -5.30 6.76
C PHE A 20 -0.35 -5.49 7.14
N VAL A 21 0.44 -6.01 6.20
CA VAL A 21 1.88 -6.12 6.33
C VAL A 21 2.48 -4.73 6.15
N GLN A 22 3.38 -4.32 7.04
CA GLN A 22 4.02 -3.01 6.90
C GLN A 22 5.06 -3.02 5.76
N PRO A 23 5.27 -1.91 5.05
CA PRO A 23 6.29 -1.82 4.00
C PRO A 23 7.69 -2.26 4.47
N ASP A 24 8.06 -1.92 5.71
CA ASP A 24 9.36 -2.26 6.28
C ASP A 24 9.51 -3.77 6.55
N GLU A 25 8.41 -4.47 6.86
CA GLU A 25 8.41 -5.94 7.01
C GLU A 25 8.67 -6.61 5.65
N ILE A 26 8.04 -6.13 4.58
CA ILE A 26 8.30 -6.61 3.22
C ILE A 26 9.76 -6.33 2.80
N LYS A 27 10.27 -5.13 3.08
CA LYS A 27 11.68 -4.77 2.79
C LYS A 27 12.66 -5.71 3.47
N ALA A 28 12.41 -6.02 4.75
CA ALA A 28 13.25 -6.96 5.49
C ALA A 28 13.23 -8.36 4.87
N LEU A 29 12.06 -8.85 4.46
CA LEU A 29 11.94 -10.15 3.78
C LEU A 29 12.65 -10.16 2.43
N LEU A 30 12.47 -9.12 1.61
CA LEU A 30 13.15 -8.98 0.32
C LEU A 30 14.67 -8.94 0.47
N ALA A 31 15.17 -8.24 1.49
CA ALA A 31 16.61 -8.15 1.75
C ALA A 31 17.24 -9.50 2.11
N ILE A 32 16.52 -10.35 2.85
CA ILE A 32 16.97 -11.72 3.19
C ILE A 32 17.14 -12.57 1.92
N ASP A 33 16.26 -12.38 0.92
CA ASP A 33 16.26 -13.13 -0.34
C ASP A 33 17.08 -12.46 -1.46
N HIS A 34 17.99 -11.54 -1.13
CA HIS A 34 18.85 -10.82 -2.09
C HIS A 34 18.09 -9.95 -3.10
N PHE A 35 16.97 -9.37 -2.71
CA PHE A 35 16.28 -8.33 -3.48
C PHE A 35 16.51 -6.95 -2.87
N SER A 36 16.68 -5.95 -3.74
CA SER A 36 16.65 -4.54 -3.36
C SER A 36 15.40 -3.87 -3.90
N VAL A 37 14.73 -3.09 -3.05
CA VAL A 37 13.61 -2.25 -3.47
C VAL A 37 14.14 -1.11 -4.32
N VAL A 38 13.67 -1.01 -5.56
CA VAL A 38 14.09 0.01 -6.52
C VAL A 38 13.07 1.14 -6.64
N TRP A 39 11.81 0.87 -6.26
CA TRP A 39 10.75 1.86 -6.32
C TRP A 39 9.60 1.48 -5.38
N GLU A 40 8.98 2.49 -4.77
CA GLU A 40 7.78 2.32 -3.96
C GLU A 40 6.91 3.58 -4.01
N ALA A 41 5.60 3.40 -3.88
CA ALA A 41 4.63 4.49 -3.75
C ALA A 41 3.32 3.99 -3.14
N GLY A 42 2.59 4.88 -2.50
CA GLY A 42 1.17 4.67 -2.19
C GLY A 42 0.27 5.10 -3.33
N ILE A 43 -1.00 4.73 -3.23
CA ILE A 43 -2.04 5.12 -4.17
C ILE A 43 -3.10 5.94 -3.42
N ASN A 44 -3.39 7.12 -3.95
CA ASN A 44 -4.49 7.96 -3.51
C ASN A 44 -5.62 7.94 -4.56
N PHE A 45 -6.85 7.72 -4.10
CA PHE A 45 -8.04 7.78 -4.94
C PHE A 45 -8.80 9.08 -4.68
N ASN A 46 -8.98 9.90 -5.71
CA ASN A 46 -9.87 11.07 -5.63
C ASN A 46 -11.30 10.65 -5.99
N PRO A 47 -12.27 10.68 -5.05
CA PRO A 47 -13.65 10.29 -5.32
C PRO A 47 -14.41 11.19 -6.27
N PHE A 48 -14.07 12.48 -6.30
CA PHE A 48 -14.78 13.47 -7.10
C PHE A 48 -14.40 13.35 -8.57
N THR A 49 -13.10 13.17 -8.84
CA THR A 49 -12.60 12.98 -10.21
C THR A 49 -12.53 11.51 -10.62
N LYS A 50 -12.73 10.58 -9.67
CA LYS A 50 -12.57 9.12 -9.83
C LYS A 50 -11.21 8.70 -10.42
N HIS A 51 -10.16 9.48 -10.11
CA HIS A 51 -8.82 9.21 -10.61
C HIS A 51 -7.92 8.70 -9.49
N PHE A 52 -7.06 7.75 -9.84
CA PHE A 52 -5.96 7.30 -8.99
C PHE A 52 -4.72 8.14 -9.26
N LYS A 53 -3.96 8.42 -8.20
CA LYS A 53 -2.67 9.09 -8.29
C LYS A 53 -1.68 8.38 -7.37
N LEU A 54 -0.43 8.31 -7.82
CA LEU A 54 0.68 7.87 -6.98
C LEU A 54 1.01 8.96 -5.96
N THR A 55 1.39 8.54 -4.76
CA THR A 55 1.75 9.41 -3.65
C THR A 55 2.90 8.79 -2.86
N SER A 56 3.63 9.62 -2.12
CA SER A 56 4.65 9.16 -1.18
C SER A 56 4.07 8.64 0.15
N ASN A 57 2.78 8.88 0.44
CA ASN A 57 2.15 8.35 1.65
C ASN A 57 1.76 6.86 1.45
N MET A 58 2.31 5.99 2.29
CA MET A 58 2.11 4.53 2.24
C MET A 58 1.37 3.97 3.47
N ASP A 59 0.76 4.83 4.30
CA ASP A 59 0.20 4.46 5.61
C ASP A 59 -1.01 3.51 5.52
N VAL A 60 -1.65 3.48 4.35
CA VAL A 60 -2.91 2.75 4.12
C VAL A 60 -2.79 1.72 3.00
N ASN A 61 -1.95 1.98 2.00
CA ASN A 61 -1.68 1.07 0.89
C ASN A 61 -0.36 1.44 0.22
N TYR A 62 0.26 0.48 -0.45
CA TYR A 62 1.51 0.67 -1.17
C TYR A 62 1.66 -0.31 -2.34
N ILE A 63 2.44 0.10 -3.34
CA ILE A 63 2.98 -0.74 -4.41
C ILE A 63 4.50 -0.61 -4.32
N MET A 64 5.20 -1.71 -4.55
CA MET A 64 6.65 -1.78 -4.51
C MET A 64 7.17 -2.59 -5.69
N ALA A 65 8.29 -2.14 -6.27
CA ALA A 65 9.07 -2.88 -7.23
C ALA A 65 10.44 -3.21 -6.62
N ALA A 66 10.84 -4.47 -6.72
CA ALA A 66 12.12 -4.95 -6.25
C ALA A 66 12.84 -5.69 -7.37
N SER A 67 14.16 -5.56 -7.41
CA SER A 67 15.02 -6.30 -8.33
C SER A 67 15.96 -7.19 -7.53
N ARG A 68 16.24 -8.38 -8.07
CA ARG A 68 17.29 -9.23 -7.51
C ARG A 68 18.64 -8.55 -7.72
N CYS A 69 19.47 -8.58 -6.70
CA CYS A 69 20.88 -8.18 -6.77
C CYS A 69 21.74 -9.28 -7.40
#